data_AF-A0A7D5R5B8-F1
#
_entry.id   AF-A0A7D5R5B8-F1
#
_cell.length_a   1.000
_cell.length_b   1.000
_cell.length_c   1.000
_cell.angle_alpha   90.00
_cell.angle_beta   90.00
_cell.angle_gamma   90.00
#
_symmetry.space_group_name_H-M   'P 1'
#
loop_
_entity.id
_entity.type
_entity.pdbx_description
1 polymer ?
#
loop_
_entity_poly.entity_id
_entity_poly.type
_entity_poly.pdbx_seq_one_letter_code
_entity_poly.pdbx_strand_id
1 'polypeptide(L)'
;MERVDKKTECEKKEDIPKIYETEDIPAEKKIIYQKWEIPQIGFYWLIAELDRSENIAYGYANLNDDLFAEWGYISIEELIENNASLCRDWKPCTFEEAQKRLTQTPS
;
A
#
# COMPACT_ATOMS: atom_id res chain seq x y z
N MET A 1 -20.45 36.99 21.78
CA MET A 1 -19.10 36.49 22.10
C MET A 1 -19.04 35.06 21.59
N GLU A 2 -18.71 34.94 20.31
CA GLU A 2 -18.70 33.66 19.58
C GLU A 2 -17.51 32.84 20.08
N ARG A 3 -17.80 31.63 20.58
CA ARG A 3 -16.77 30.64 20.87
C ARG A 3 -16.41 30.04 19.52
N VAL A 4 -15.24 30.42 19.00
CA VAL A 4 -14.69 29.81 17.80
C VAL A 4 -14.38 28.36 18.12
N ASP A 5 -15.17 27.45 17.55
CA ASP A 5 -14.91 26.03 17.55
C ASP A 5 -13.50 25.78 17.02
N LYS A 6 -12.63 25.21 17.87
CA LYS A 6 -11.36 24.66 17.43
C LYS A 6 -11.67 23.51 16.49
N LYS A 7 -11.63 23.82 15.20
CA LYS A 7 -11.69 22.89 14.09
C LYS A 7 -10.60 21.84 14.32
N THR A 8 -11.01 20.65 14.77
CA THR A 8 -10.18 19.45 14.75
C THR A 8 -9.72 19.27 13.31
N GLU A 9 -8.43 19.46 13.04
CA GLU A 9 -7.81 18.89 11.86
C GLU A 9 -7.87 17.38 12.06
N CYS A 10 -8.95 16.77 11.55
CA CYS A 10 -8.97 15.35 11.28
C CYS A 10 -7.90 15.14 10.20
N GLU A 11 -6.68 14.79 10.62
CA GLU A 11 -5.74 14.09 9.76
C GLU A 11 -6.55 13.00 9.04
N LYS A 12 -6.69 13.12 7.71
CA LYS A 12 -7.36 12.10 6.91
C LYS A 12 -6.52 10.85 7.06
N LYS A 13 -6.86 10.01 8.03
CA LYS A 13 -6.44 8.62 8.05
C LYS A 13 -7.06 8.05 6.78
N GLU A 14 -6.26 7.92 5.73
CA GLU A 14 -6.74 7.35 4.48
C GLU A 14 -7.19 5.93 4.83
N ASP A 15 -8.50 5.75 4.87
CA ASP A 15 -9.09 4.48 5.26
C ASP A 15 -8.86 3.50 4.13
N ILE A 16 -7.80 2.71 4.30
CA ILE A 16 -7.50 1.55 3.47
C ILE A 16 -8.72 0.63 3.50
N PRO A 17 -9.27 0.26 2.34
CA PRO A 17 -10.39 -0.66 2.24
C PRO A 17 -10.12 -1.97 2.97
N LYS A 18 -11.18 -2.61 3.47
CA LYS A 18 -11.08 -3.97 4.02
C LYS A 18 -10.91 -4.97 2.89
N ILE A 19 -10.47 -6.17 3.25
CA ILE A 19 -10.37 -7.29 2.31
C ILE A 19 -11.74 -7.55 1.66
N TYR A 20 -11.75 -7.69 0.34
CA TYR A 20 -12.92 -7.86 -0.53
C TYR A 20 -13.80 -6.62 -0.71
N GLU A 21 -13.52 -5.49 -0.05
CA GLU A 21 -14.35 -4.28 -0.19
C GLU A 21 -14.26 -3.67 -1.60
N THR A 22 -13.19 -3.97 -2.35
CA THR A 22 -13.03 -3.52 -3.74
C THR A 22 -12.89 -4.70 -4.71
N GLU A 23 -13.52 -5.84 -4.43
CA GLU A 23 -13.43 -7.05 -5.27
C GLU A 23 -13.97 -6.84 -6.69
N ASP A 24 -15.00 -6.01 -6.85
CA ASP A 24 -15.56 -5.63 -8.17
C ASP A 24 -14.66 -4.68 -8.98
N ILE A 25 -13.57 -4.19 -8.39
CA ILE A 25 -12.61 -3.31 -9.06
C ILE A 25 -11.48 -4.15 -9.65
N PRO A 26 -11.26 -4.09 -10.98
CA PRO A 26 -10.13 -4.75 -11.62
C PRO A 26 -8.81 -4.34 -10.97
N ALA A 27 -7.88 -5.30 -10.87
CA ALA A 27 -6.62 -5.13 -10.17
C ALA A 27 -5.83 -3.90 -10.66
N GLU A 28 -5.81 -3.65 -11.97
CA GLU A 28 -5.12 -2.52 -12.59
C GLU A 28 -5.72 -1.14 -12.23
N LYS A 29 -6.95 -1.12 -11.71
CA LYS A 29 -7.66 0.09 -11.28
C LYS A 29 -7.71 0.26 -9.76
N LYS A 30 -7.15 -0.68 -8.99
CA LYS A 30 -7.08 -0.57 -7.53
C LYS A 30 -6.22 0.63 -7.11
N ILE A 31 -6.59 1.24 -5.99
CA ILE A 31 -5.79 2.27 -5.34
C ILE A 31 -4.79 1.59 -4.39
N ILE A 32 -3.53 1.99 -4.47
CA ILE A 32 -2.46 1.50 -3.62
C ILE A 32 -2.27 2.48 -2.48
N TYR A 33 -2.62 2.07 -1.26
CA TYR A 33 -2.57 2.91 -0.07
C TYR A 33 -1.24 2.86 0.67
N GLN A 34 -0.53 1.73 0.59
CA GLN A 34 0.79 1.59 1.21
C GLN A 34 1.77 0.95 0.24
N LYS A 35 3.04 1.30 0.40
CA LYS A 35 4.16 0.57 -0.18
C LYS A 35 5.04 0.07 0.95
N TRP A 36 5.29 -1.23 0.95
CA TRP A 36 6.29 -1.88 1.79
C TRP A 36 7.47 -2.27 0.92
N GLU A 37 8.70 -2.12 1.40
CA GLU A 37 9.87 -2.36 0.58
C GLU A 37 11.12 -2.76 1.37
N ILE A 38 11.99 -3.48 0.67
CA ILE A 38 13.40 -3.66 1.03
C ILE A 38 14.20 -3.07 -0.13
N PRO A 39 14.51 -1.75 -0.10
CA PRO A 39 15.05 -1.05 -1.26
C PRO A 39 16.36 -1.66 -1.79
N GLN A 40 17.18 -2.24 -0.90
CA GLN A 40 18.50 -2.78 -1.24
C GLN A 40 18.44 -3.98 -2.19
N ILE A 41 17.29 -4.67 -2.26
CA ILE A 41 17.12 -5.88 -3.07
C ILE A 41 15.99 -5.75 -4.09
N GLY A 42 15.41 -4.56 -4.25
CA GLY A 42 14.31 -4.32 -5.21
C GLY A 42 12.98 -4.99 -4.85
N PHE A 43 12.83 -5.51 -3.63
CA PHE A 43 11.59 -6.10 -3.13
C PHE A 43 10.58 -5.02 -2.77
N TYR A 44 9.33 -5.19 -3.19
CA TYR A 44 8.23 -4.37 -2.71
C TYR A 44 6.88 -5.08 -2.71
N TRP A 45 6.01 -4.60 -1.82
CA TRP A 45 4.58 -4.88 -1.79
C TRP A 45 3.79 -3.58 -1.90
N LEU A 46 2.78 -3.56 -2.77
CA LEU A 46 1.85 -2.46 -2.98
C LEU A 46 0.48 -2.86 -2.45
N ILE A 47 0.08 -2.31 -1.31
CA ILE A 47 -1.11 -2.72 -0.56
C ILE A 47 -2.34 -1.94 -1.00
N ALA A 48 -3.38 -2.65 -1.43
CA ALA A 48 -4.67 -2.08 -1.82
C ALA A 48 -5.74 -2.21 -0.74
N GLU A 49 -5.72 -3.29 0.02
CA GLU A 49 -6.71 -3.60 1.06
C GLU A 49 -6.02 -4.13 2.32
N LEU A 50 -6.57 -3.87 3.50
CA LEU A 50 -6.00 -4.28 4.78
C LEU A 50 -7.09 -4.62 5.80
N ASP A 51 -7.09 -5.88 6.23
CA ASP A 51 -7.71 -6.30 7.48
C ASP A 51 -6.82 -5.87 8.65
N ARG A 52 -7.29 -4.89 9.43
CA ARG A 52 -6.56 -4.36 10.59
C ARG A 52 -6.76 -5.18 11.87
N SER A 53 -7.74 -6.09 11.90
CA SER A 53 -7.92 -7.01 13.03
C SER A 53 -6.89 -8.13 12.98
N GLU A 54 -6.69 -8.70 11.79
CA GLU A 54 -5.80 -9.85 11.57
C GLU A 54 -4.43 -9.44 10.99
N ASN A 55 -4.24 -8.16 10.67
CA ASN A 55 -3.06 -7.63 9.98
C ASN A 55 -2.74 -8.35 8.66
N ILE A 56 -3.79 -8.77 7.93
CA ILE A 56 -3.67 -9.37 6.61
C ILE A 56 -3.98 -8.32 5.56
N ALA A 57 -3.08 -8.17 4.61
CA ALA A 57 -3.20 -7.26 3.49
C ALA A 57 -3.44 -8.02 2.18
N TYR A 58 -4.13 -7.38 1.24
CA TYR A 58 -4.18 -7.79 -0.15
C TYR A 58 -3.51 -6.73 -1.02
N GLY A 59 -2.64 -7.18 -1.92
CA GLY A 59 -1.80 -6.27 -2.70
C GLY A 59 -0.98 -6.97 -3.77
N TYR A 60 -0.17 -6.18 -4.46
CA TYR A 60 0.73 -6.64 -5.50
C TYR A 60 2.15 -6.80 -4.97
N ALA A 61 2.73 -7.99 -5.14
CA ALA A 61 4.07 -8.34 -4.75
C ALA A 61 5.01 -8.32 -5.95
N ASN A 62 6.20 -7.75 -5.78
CA ASN A 62 7.33 -7.96 -6.69
C ASN A 62 8.57 -8.27 -5.86
N LEU A 63 9.11 -9.46 -6.07
CA LEU A 63 10.27 -9.98 -5.33
C LEU A 63 11.57 -9.73 -6.09
N ASN A 64 11.65 -8.58 -6.77
CA ASN A 64 12.72 -8.22 -7.72
C ASN A 64 12.79 -9.15 -8.95
N ASP A 65 11.63 -9.65 -9.37
CA ASP A 65 11.46 -10.38 -10.62
C ASP A 65 10.06 -10.12 -11.18
N ASP A 66 10.00 -9.30 -12.23
CA ASP A 66 8.76 -8.90 -12.88
C ASP A 66 7.97 -10.10 -13.46
N LEU A 67 8.64 -11.22 -13.76
CA LEU A 67 7.98 -12.42 -14.28
C LEU A 67 7.17 -13.16 -13.21
N PHE A 68 7.52 -12.99 -11.94
CA PHE A 68 6.86 -13.62 -10.80
C PHE A 68 6.04 -12.63 -9.97
N ALA A 69 5.89 -11.40 -10.43
CA ALA A 69 5.15 -10.40 -9.71
C ALA A 69 3.63 -10.65 -9.82
N GLU A 70 2.94 -10.70 -8.68
CA GLU A 70 1.56 -11.19 -8.59
C GLU A 70 0.72 -10.46 -7.55
N TRP A 71 -0.60 -10.60 -7.65
CA TRP A 71 -1.53 -10.14 -6.62
C TRP A 71 -1.81 -11.26 -5.63
N GLY A 72 -1.69 -10.96 -4.34
CA GLY A 72 -1.84 -11.96 -3.30
C GLY A 72 -2.12 -11.36 -1.93
N TYR A 73 -2.12 -12.25 -0.94
CA TYR A 73 -2.29 -11.91 0.47
C TYR A 73 -0.97 -12.01 1.19
N ILE A 74 -0.77 -11.14 2.19
CA ILE A 74 0.43 -11.13 3.03
C ILE A 74 0.05 -10.66 4.43
N SER A 75 0.69 -11.20 5.47
CA SER A 75 0.59 -10.60 6.80
C SER A 75 1.57 -9.44 6.94
N ILE A 76 1.17 -8.38 7.64
CA ILE A 76 2.08 -7.27 7.96
C ILE A 76 3.25 -7.77 8.82
N GLU A 77 3.02 -8.76 9.67
CA GLU A 77 4.03 -9.43 10.47
C GLU A 77 5.11 -10.07 9.58
N GLU A 78 4.74 -10.80 8.52
CA GLU A 78 5.72 -11.45 7.62
C GLU A 78 6.59 -10.40 6.90
N LEU A 79 6.01 -9.26 6.52
CA LEU A 79 6.78 -8.14 5.96
C LEU A 79 7.82 -7.63 6.96
N ILE A 80 7.43 -7.42 8.22
CA ILE A 80 8.33 -6.94 9.27
C ILE A 80 9.41 -7.98 9.60
N GLU A 81 9.05 -9.27 9.71
CA GLU A 81 9.99 -10.37 10.00
C GLU A 81 11.05 -10.52 8.89
N ASN A 82 10.68 -10.22 7.65
CA ASN A 82 11.61 -10.20 6.51
C ASN A 82 12.34 -8.87 6.31
N ASN A 83 12.24 -7.94 7.27
CA ASN A 83 12.86 -6.60 7.27
C ASN A 83 12.33 -5.64 6.19
N ALA A 84 11.13 -5.87 5.65
CA ALA A 84 10.46 -4.88 4.84
C ALA A 84 10.01 -3.70 5.71
N SER A 85 10.09 -2.51 5.15
CA SER A 85 9.74 -1.26 5.84
C SER A 85 8.63 -0.52 5.09
N LEU A 86 7.75 0.14 5.85
CA LEU A 86 6.71 0.99 5.29
C LEU A 86 7.31 2.28 4.73
N CYS A 87 7.05 2.53 3.44
CA CYS A 87 7.40 3.78 2.76
C CYS A 87 6.50 4.92 3.25
N ARG A 88 6.99 5.72 4.20
CA ARG A 88 6.20 6.78 4.87
C ARG A 88 5.82 7.95 3.96
N ASP A 89 6.57 8.16 2.89
CA ASP A 89 6.30 9.21 1.90
C ASP A 89 5.34 8.74 0.80
N TRP A 90 4.87 7.49 0.86
CA TRP A 90 3.89 6.97 -0.08
C TRP A 90 2.58 7.72 0.06
N LYS A 91 2.03 8.16 -1.07
CA LYS A 91 0.70 8.76 -1.17
C LYS A 91 -0.17 7.89 -2.06
N PRO A 92 -1.44 7.62 -1.69
CA PRO A 92 -2.28 6.76 -2.47
C PRO A 92 -2.40 7.21 -3.92
N CYS A 93 -2.33 6.23 -4.80
CA CYS A 93 -2.37 6.42 -6.23
C CYS A 93 -2.94 5.16 -6.88
N THR A 94 -3.28 5.23 -8.16
CA THR A 94 -3.69 4.01 -8.88
C THR A 94 -2.51 3.03 -8.97
N PHE A 95 -2.81 1.75 -9.14
CA PHE A 95 -1.79 0.74 -9.40
C PHE A 95 -0.93 1.10 -10.62
N GLU A 96 -1.54 1.60 -11.69
CA GLU A 96 -0.83 2.08 -12.88
C GLU A 96 0.18 3.21 -12.55
N GLU A 97 -0.22 4.19 -11.74
CA GLU A 97 0.67 5.27 -11.30
C GLU A 97 1.79 4.74 -10.40
N ALA A 98 1.49 3.77 -9.53
CA ALA A 98 2.47 3.13 -8.67
C ALA A 98 3.58 2.46 -9.50
N GLN A 99 3.20 1.68 -10.52
CA GLN A 99 4.15 1.03 -11.43
C GLN A 99 5.04 2.05 -12.17
N LYS A 100 4.46 3.17 -12.64
CA LYS A 100 5.23 4.25 -13.28
C LYS A 100 6.25 4.88 -12.34
N ARG A 101 5.90 5.10 -11.06
CA ARG A 101 6.82 5.66 -10.06
C ARG A 101 8.01 4.73 -9.79
N LEU A 102 7.77 3.42 -9.76
CA LEU A 102 8.82 2.44 -9.46
C LEU A 102 9.81 2.26 -10.61
N THR A 103 9.31 2.22 -11.85
CA THR A 103 10.11 2.06 -13.08
C THR A 103 10.94 3.30 -13.45
N GLN A 104 10.64 4.46 -12.89
CA GLN A 104 11.37 5.72 -13.15
C GLN A 104 12.49 6.01 -12.14
N THR A 105 12.76 5.10 -11.20
CA THR A 105 13.88 5.26 -10.26
C THR A 105 15.19 5.00 -11.00
N PRO A 106 16.07 6.00 -11.22
CA PRO A 106 17.30 5.78 -11.96
C PRO A 106 18.25 4.87 -11.15
N SER A 107 18.83 3.89 -11.85
CA SER A 107 19.93 3.04 -11.37
C SER A 107 21.17 3.83 -10.95
#